data_AF-A0A151SD79-F1
#
_entry.id   AF-A0A151SD79-F1
#
_cell.length_a   1.000
_cell.length_b   1.000
_cell.length_c   1.000
_cell.angle_alpha   90.00
_cell.angle_beta   90.00
_cell.angle_gamma   90.00
#
_symmetry.space_group_name_H-M   'P 1'
#
loop_
_entity.id
_entity.type
_entity.pdbx_description
1 polymer ?
#
loop_
_entity_poly.entity_id
_entity_poly.type
_entity_poly.pdbx_seq_one_letter_code
_entity_poly.pdbx_strand_id
1 'polypeptide(L)'
;MDILGPFPPAKGQLKFLLVAIDYFTKWIEACPLAKITTKNVQKFTWKNIICSILWAYHCTPQSTTQETPYRITYGVDAMIPVEVGETSHRQQVSDSKQNAQELATDLDLVDELRDKA
;
A
#
# COMPACT_ATOMS: atom_id res chain seq x y z
N MET A 1 17.09 1.55 7.76
CA MET A 1 16.32 1.72 9.01
C MET A 1 17.28 2.17 10.08
N ASP A 2 16.87 3.10 10.92
CA ASP A 2 17.68 3.65 11.99
C ASP A 2 16.83 3.85 13.26
N ILE A 3 17.48 3.88 14.43
CA ILE A 3 16.83 4.12 15.72
C ILE A 3 17.45 5.36 16.36
N LEU A 4 16.61 6.36 16.60
CA LEU A 4 17.00 7.60 17.25
C LEU A 4 16.59 7.59 18.72
N GLY A 5 17.47 8.07 19.60
CA GLY A 5 17.19 8.28 21.02
C GLY A 5 18.32 7.78 21.95
N PRO A 6 18.09 7.81 23.27
CA PRO A 6 16.82 8.09 23.94
C PRO A 6 16.46 9.59 24.02
N PHE A 7 15.20 9.91 23.75
CA PHE A 7 14.60 11.25 23.91
C PHE A 7 13.93 11.41 25.29
N PRO A 8 13.63 12.65 25.71
CA PRO A 8 12.76 12.88 26.86
C PRO A 8 11.46 12.07 26.74
N PRO A 9 11.05 11.33 27.79
CA PRO A 9 9.94 10.40 27.69
C PRO A 9 8.62 11.13 27.47
N ALA A 10 7.92 10.78 26.39
CA ALA A 10 6.57 11.25 26.12
C ALA A 10 5.51 10.38 26.85
N LYS A 11 4.23 10.75 26.71
CA LYS A 11 3.10 9.97 27.24
C LYS A 11 3.22 8.50 26.80
N GLY A 12 3.23 7.58 27.78
CA GLY A 12 3.44 6.15 27.53
C GLY A 12 4.91 5.70 27.53
N GLN A 13 5.85 6.50 28.05
CA GLN A 13 7.29 6.18 28.12
C GLN A 13 7.94 5.97 26.75
N LEU A 14 7.35 6.55 25.70
CA LEU A 14 7.90 6.56 24.34
C LEU A 14 9.14 7.44 24.33
N LYS A 15 10.30 6.86 24.03
CA LYS A 15 11.60 7.53 24.11
C LYS A 15 12.54 7.22 22.95
N PHE A 16 12.14 6.32 22.06
CA PHE A 16 12.90 6.00 20.85
C PHE A 16 12.06 6.28 19.62
N LEU A 17 12.70 6.63 18.51
CA LEU A 17 12.06 6.75 17.21
C LEU A 17 12.70 5.72 16.27
N LEU A 18 11.91 4.78 15.76
CA LEU A 18 12.34 3.90 14.68
C LEU A 18 11.99 4.59 13.36
N VAL A 19 13.00 4.85 12.53
CA VAL A 19 12.85 5.52 11.24
C VAL A 19 13.24 4.56 10.12
N ALA A 20 12.39 4.45 9.11
CA ALA A 20 12.66 3.71 7.90
C ALA A 20 12.49 4.63 6.70
N ILE A 21 13.42 4.50 5.75
CA ILE A 21 13.35 5.19 4.47
C ILE A 21 13.30 4.10 3.42
N ASP A 22 12.25 4.12 2.61
CA ASP A 22 12.19 3.28 1.43
C ASP A 22 13.22 3.78 0.41
N TYR A 23 14.03 2.86 -0.12
CA TYR A 23 15.10 3.20 -1.05
C TYR A 23 14.55 3.76 -2.36
N PHE A 24 13.44 3.22 -2.86
CA PHE A 24 12.88 3.54 -4.17
C PHE A 24 12.11 4.86 -4.15
N THR A 25 11.13 4.98 -3.25
CA THR A 25 10.25 6.15 -3.19
C THR A 25 10.82 7.30 -2.37
N LYS A 26 11.91 7.06 -1.62
CA LYS A 26 12.42 7.96 -0.57
C LYS A 26 11.38 8.27 0.51
N TRP A 27 10.30 7.51 0.59
CA TRP A 27 9.25 7.68 1.59
C TRP A 27 9.80 7.38 2.99
N ILE A 28 9.46 8.25 3.95
CA ILE A 28 9.96 8.17 5.32
C ILE A 28 8.81 7.76 6.24
N GLU A 29 8.97 6.61 6.90
CA GLU A 29 8.08 6.14 7.95
C GLU A 29 8.79 6.21 9.30
N ALA A 30 8.14 6.81 10.30
CA ALA A 30 8.69 6.95 11.64
C ALA A 30 7.68 6.49 12.70
N CYS A 31 8.12 5.67 13.66
CA CYS A 31 7.26 5.19 14.74
C CYS A 31 7.93 5.36 16.11
N PRO A 32 7.24 5.99 17.08
CA PRO A 32 7.76 6.10 18.44
C PRO A 32 7.63 4.78 19.19
N LEU A 33 8.68 4.40 19.92
CA LEU A 33 8.76 3.17 20.70
C LEU A 33 9.15 3.47 22.16
N ALA A 34 8.51 2.77 23.09
CA ALA A 34 8.90 2.81 24.51
C ALA A 34 10.14 1.94 24.79
N LYS A 35 10.22 0.79 24.11
CA LYS A 35 11.33 -0.16 24.20
C LYS A 35 11.68 -0.67 22.81
N ILE A 36 12.98 -0.72 22.54
CA ILE A 36 13.55 -1.36 21.35
C ILE A 36 13.49 -2.86 21.59
N THR A 37 12.50 -3.52 21.01
CA THR A 37 12.35 -4.98 21.04
C THR A 37 12.17 -5.50 19.63
N THR A 38 12.68 -6.70 19.36
CA THR A 38 12.57 -7.33 18.04
C THR A 38 11.12 -7.43 17.58
N LYS A 39 10.18 -7.73 18.49
CA LYS A 39 8.74 -7.79 18.18
C LYS A 39 8.17 -6.46 17.71
N ASN A 40 8.54 -5.35 18.34
CA ASN A 40 8.07 -4.01 17.95
C ASN A 40 8.63 -3.59 16.59
N VAL A 41 9.92 -3.85 16.36
CA VAL A 41 10.57 -3.57 15.07
C VAL A 41 9.92 -4.41 13.96
N GLN A 42 9.75 -5.72 14.16
CA GLN A 42 9.08 -6.60 13.19
C GLN A 42 7.66 -6.13 12.87
N LYS A 43 6.87 -5.79 13.90
CA LYS A 43 5.50 -5.28 13.70
C LYS A 43 5.48 -3.99 12.88
N PHE A 44 6.40 -3.07 13.15
CA PHE A 44 6.53 -1.83 12.39
C PHE A 44 6.94 -2.10 10.94
N THR A 45 7.98 -2.90 10.72
CA THR A 45 8.50 -3.23 9.38
C THR A 45 7.43 -3.90 8.53
N TRP A 46 6.72 -4.88 9.08
CA TRP A 46 5.65 -5.56 8.35
C TRP A 46 4.53 -4.60 7.98
N LYS A 47 4.01 -3.86 8.96
CA LYS A 47 2.82 -3.02 8.77
C LYS A 47 3.09 -1.78 7.90
N ASN A 48 4.18 -1.07 8.15
CA ASN A 48 4.40 0.25 7.55
C ASN A 48 5.35 0.22 6.35
N ILE A 49 6.24 -0.76 6.25
CA ILE A 49 7.19 -0.85 5.14
C ILE A 49 6.70 -1.89 4.13
N ILE A 50 6.61 -3.16 4.53
CA ILE A 50 6.32 -4.26 3.60
C ILE A 50 4.93 -4.13 2.98
N CYS A 51 3.88 -3.95 3.80
CA CYS A 51 2.52 -3.79 3.27
C CYS A 51 2.39 -2.55 2.38
N SER A 52 3.06 -1.45 2.72
CA SER A 52 3.02 -0.21 1.94
C SER A 52 3.71 -0.36 0.59
N ILE A 53 4.93 -0.91 0.57
CA ILE A 53 5.69 -1.15 -0.67
C ILE A 53 4.97 -2.15 -1.58
N LEU A 54 4.45 -3.24 -1.02
CA LEU A 54 3.72 -4.25 -1.79
C LEU A 54 2.47 -3.63 -2.44
N TRP A 55 1.75 -2.80 -1.69
CA TRP A 55 0.59 -2.09 -2.21
C TRP A 55 0.96 -1.10 -3.31
N ALA A 56 1.99 -0.28 -3.09
CA ALA A 56 2.48 0.67 -4.09
C ALA A 56 2.91 -0.07 -5.38
N TYR A 57 3.62 -1.19 -5.24
CA TYR A 57 4.05 -2.01 -6.38
C TYR A 57 2.88 -2.60 -7.16
N HIS A 58 1.85 -3.11 -6.48
CA HIS A 58 0.65 -3.64 -7.13
C HIS A 58 -0.18 -2.59 -7.86
N CYS A 59 -0.11 -1.33 -7.44
CA CYS A 59 -0.92 -0.22 -7.97
C CYS A 59 -0.14 0.71 -8.93
N THR A 60 1.14 0.45 -9.19
CA THR A 60 1.96 1.28 -10.09
C THR A 60 2.19 0.56 -11.42
N PRO A 61 1.95 1.21 -12.57
CA PRO A 61 2.25 0.62 -13.87
C PRO A 61 3.73 0.27 -13.98
N GLN A 62 4.03 -0.93 -14.48
CA GLN A 62 5.41 -1.32 -14.74
C GLN A 62 5.89 -0.76 -16.07
N SER A 63 7.17 -0.40 -16.17
CA SER A 63 7.73 0.15 -17.42
C SER A 63 7.69 -0.85 -18.59
N THR A 64 7.74 -2.15 -18.29
CA THR A 64 7.73 -3.23 -19.30
C THR A 64 6.33 -3.47 -19.86
N THR A 65 5.31 -3.52 -19.00
CA THR A 65 3.94 -3.88 -19.39
C THR A 65 3.03 -2.66 -19.58
N GLN A 66 3.44 -1.49 -19.10
CA GLN A 66 2.62 -0.26 -18.97
C GLN A 66 1.34 -0.44 -18.16
N GLU A 67 1.18 -1.60 -17.50
CA GLU A 67 0.00 -2.00 -16.74
C GLU A 67 0.38 -2.30 -15.29
N THR A 68 -0.59 -2.19 -14.39
CA THR A 68 -0.36 -2.51 -12.96
C THR A 68 -0.42 -4.03 -12.73
N PRO A 69 0.42 -4.61 -11.85
CA PRO A 69 0.34 -6.04 -11.52
C PRO A 69 -1.04 -6.48 -11.03
N TYR A 70 -1.74 -5.60 -10.29
CA TYR A 70 -3.08 -5.89 -9.80
C TYR A 70 -4.07 -6.04 -10.96
N ARG A 71 -4.04 -5.13 -11.95
CA ARG A 71 -4.90 -5.18 -13.13
C ARG A 71 -4.65 -6.42 -13.99
N ILE A 72 -3.39 -6.82 -14.16
CA ILE A 72 -3.04 -8.06 -14.88
C ILE A 72 -3.57 -9.30 -14.13
N THR A 73 -3.66 -9.26 -12.80
CA THR A 73 -4.11 -10.41 -12.00
C THR A 73 -5.63 -10.50 -11.90
N TYR A 74 -6.31 -9.37 -11.67
CA TYR A 74 -7.73 -9.33 -11.32
C TYR A 74 -8.61 -8.66 -12.38
N GLY A 75 -8.01 -8.06 -13.41
CA GLY A 75 -8.71 -7.38 -14.51
C GLY A 75 -9.20 -5.99 -14.24
N VAL A 76 -9.09 -5.51 -13.01
CA VAL A 76 -9.59 -4.19 -12.58
C VAL A 76 -8.52 -3.42 -11.84
N ASP A 77 -8.69 -2.11 -11.74
CA ASP A 77 -7.78 -1.27 -10.97
C ASP A 77 -8.00 -1.46 -9.46
N ALA A 78 -6.92 -1.43 -8.69
CA ALA A 78 -7.01 -1.49 -7.24
C ALA A 78 -7.61 -0.19 -6.67
N MET A 79 -8.48 -0.31 -5.67
CA MET A 79 -8.95 0.83 -4.89
C MET A 79 -7.93 1.20 -3.83
N ILE A 80 -7.28 2.34 -3.99
CA ILE A 80 -6.19 2.77 -3.11
C ILE A 80 -6.72 3.20 -1.73
N PRO A 81 -5.94 3.08 -0.64
CA PRO A 81 -6.39 3.41 0.71
C PRO A 81 -6.98 4.82 0.87
N VAL A 82 -6.50 5.81 0.12
CA VAL A 82 -7.07 7.17 0.14
C VAL A 82 -8.49 7.22 -0.46
N GLU A 83 -8.78 6.40 -1.47
CA GLU A 83 -10.13 6.27 -2.04
C GLU A 83 -11.10 5.55 -1.09
N VAL A 84 -10.56 4.80 -0.12
CA VAL A 84 -11.34 4.11 0.91
C VAL A 84 -11.63 5.03 2.10
N GLY A 85 -10.63 5.80 2.53
CA GLY A 85 -10.72 6.69 3.69
C GLY A 85 -11.52 7.96 3.45
N GLU A 86 -11.49 8.49 2.23
CA GLU A 86 -12.28 9.64 1.79
C GLU A 86 -13.43 9.16 0.89
N THR A 87 -14.55 9.91 0.83
CA THR A 87 -15.64 9.57 -0.09
C THR A 87 -15.21 9.80 -1.54
N SER A 88 -14.58 8.80 -2.16
CA SER A 88 -14.14 8.87 -3.55
C SER A 88 -15.32 8.81 -4.52
N HIS A 89 -15.12 9.29 -5.75
CA HIS A 89 -16.12 9.19 -6.80
C HIS A 89 -16.53 7.73 -7.07
N ARG A 90 -15.58 6.79 -6.99
CA ARG A 90 -15.83 5.34 -7.14
C ARG A 90 -16.81 4.82 -6.08
N GLN A 91 -16.75 5.34 -4.85
CA GLN A 91 -17.70 4.99 -3.80
C GLN A 91 -19.05 5.71 -3.97
N GLN A 92 -19.04 7.00 -4.34
CA GLN A 92 -20.26 7.81 -4.46
C GLN A 92 -21.17 7.34 -5.60
N VAL A 93 -20.59 6.87 -6.70
CA VAL A 93 -21.31 6.42 -7.91
C VAL A 93 -21.43 4.89 -7.97
N SER A 94 -21.21 4.20 -6.84
CA SER A 94 -21.21 2.73 -6.81
C SER A 94 -22.62 2.17 -7.05
N ASP A 95 -22.85 1.60 -8.25
CA ASP A 95 -24.02 0.76 -8.55
C ASP A 95 -23.62 -0.71 -8.70
N SER A 96 -24.07 -1.53 -7.76
CA SER A 96 -23.82 -2.98 -7.73
C SER A 96 -24.14 -3.72 -9.04
N LYS A 97 -25.18 -3.31 -9.78
CA LYS A 97 -25.61 -4.03 -10.99
C LYS A 97 -24.74 -3.67 -12.18
N GLN A 98 -24.51 -2.38 -12.40
CA GLN A 98 -23.62 -1.90 -13.46
C GLN A 98 -22.19 -2.37 -13.23
N ASN A 99 -21.67 -2.24 -12.00
CA ASN A 99 -20.32 -2.67 -11.66
C ASN A 99 -20.09 -4.17 -11.87
N ALA A 100 -21.10 -5.02 -11.60
CA ALA A 100 -20.98 -6.46 -11.84
C ALA A 100 -20.89 -6.80 -13.32
N GLN A 101 -21.62 -6.05 -14.16
CA GLN A 101 -21.57 -6.21 -15.61
C GLN A 101 -20.23 -5.72 -16.19
N GLU A 102 -19.76 -4.57 -15.73
CA GLU A 102 -18.45 -4.02 -16.11
C GLU A 102 -17.30 -4.93 -15.68
N LEU A 103 -17.36 -5.45 -14.44
CA LEU A 103 -16.37 -6.42 -13.95
C LEU A 103 -16.33 -7.68 -14.81
N ALA A 104 -17.47 -8.18 -15.28
CA ALA A 104 -17.51 -9.33 -16.18
C ALA A 104 -16.85 -9.01 -17.53
N THR A 105 -17.12 -7.83 -18.10
CA THR A 105 -16.49 -7.41 -19.35
C THR A 105 -14.98 -7.21 -19.20
N ASP A 106 -14.54 -6.65 -18.07
CA ASP A 106 -13.13 -6.46 -17.78
C ASP A 106 -12.42 -7.81 -17.62
N LEU A 107 -13.04 -8.76 -16.91
CA LEU A 107 -12.55 -10.13 -16.73
C LEU A 107 -12.34 -10.88 -18.05
N ASP A 108 -13.26 -10.72 -19.01
CA ASP A 108 -13.15 -11.32 -20.34
C ASP A 108 -11.94 -10.77 -21.12
N LEU A 109 -11.54 -9.52 -20.86
CA LEU A 109 -10.42 -8.86 -21.54
C LEU A 109 -9.05 -9.09 -20.86
N VAL A 110 -9.02 -9.70 -19.67
CA VAL A 110 -7.79 -9.85 -18.87
C VAL A 110 -6.75 -10.70 -19.57
N ASP A 111 -7.17 -11.80 -20.19
CA ASP A 111 -6.23 -12.70 -20.85
C ASP A 111 -5.59 -12.03 -22.07
N GLU A 112 -6.33 -11.18 -22.80
CA GLU A 112 -5.72 -10.36 -23.86
C GLU A 112 -4.70 -9.34 -23.33
N LEU A 113 -4.99 -8.74 -22.16
CA LEU A 113 -4.07 -7.80 -21.52
C LEU A 113 -2.80 -8.52 -21.03
N ARG A 114 -2.93 -9.76 -20.54
CA ARG A 114 -1.79 -10.61 -20.17
C ARG A 114 -0.93 -10.99 -21.35
N ASP A 115 -1.54 -11.34 -22.48
CA ASP A 115 -0.81 -11.73 -23.68
C ASP A 115 -0.05 -10.55 -24.33
N LYS A 116 -0.49 -9.32 -24.07
CA LYS A 116 0.15 -8.08 -24.56
C LYS A 116 1.24 -7.54 -23.63
N ALA A 117 1.32 -8.04 -22.39
CA ALA A 117 2.23 -7.61 -21.33
C ALA A 117 3.53 -8.41 -21.32
#